data_AF-A0A349EG52-F1
#
_entry.id   AF-A0A349EG52-F1
#
_cell.length_a   1.000
_cell.length_b   1.000
_cell.length_c   1.000
_cell.angle_alpha   90.00
_cell.angle_beta   90.00
_cell.angle_gamma   90.00
#
_symmetry.space_group_name_H-M   'P 1'
#
loop_
_entity.id
_entity.type
_entity.pdbx_description
1 polymer ?
#
loop_
_entity_poly.entity_id
_entity_poly.type
_entity_poly.pdbx_seq_one_letter_code
_entity_poly.pdbx_strand_id
1 'polypeptide(L)'
;MADRLMTSMTADELLSTLRVETRIDKAVLARLACCLSLTLDGREVPPSLNFSGGEIRRSSLMGTDGPLIQTLVAHVYERADIADDEFYSNRSIIKNHIDRGCAHLEQWFNDGERDASRLIQRLLDVVAFEGQRETMGSGLDLLIGRTLLDQRQVIAELNHTAKHANSHLAIMGKPGVGKTQFLLKLLTDIRLQSNFQTHFIYFDYKGDVASQTRFLELTKAQPYRLLQSGQNLPINPFILPTYDEQTINVSAREKAESFTSINAKLGVVQKGALTEAIRAGYAQ
;
A
#
# COMPACT_ATOMS: atom_id res chain seq x y z
N MET A 1 17.23 14.53 31.04
CA MET A 1 16.33 13.90 30.06
C MET A 1 15.52 12.84 30.79
N ALA A 2 14.19 12.95 30.85
CA ALA A 2 13.38 11.93 31.51
C ALA A 2 13.25 10.71 30.58
N ASP A 3 13.58 9.53 31.09
CA ASP A 3 13.53 8.27 30.33
C ASP A 3 12.18 7.55 30.48
N ARG A 4 11.29 8.09 31.31
CA ARG A 4 9.98 7.50 31.63
C ARG A 4 8.94 8.55 31.96
N LEU A 5 7.69 8.20 31.69
CA LEU A 5 6.50 8.91 32.16
C LEU A 5 5.54 7.95 32.86
N MET A 6 4.70 8.49 33.73
CA MET A 6 3.63 7.79 34.43
C MET A 6 2.30 8.19 33.81
N THR A 7 1.53 7.19 33.39
CA THR A 7 0.15 7.38 32.90
C THR A 7 -0.82 7.59 34.06
N SER A 8 -2.06 8.00 33.74
CA SER A 8 -3.17 7.91 34.69
C SER A 8 -3.58 6.45 34.93
N MET A 9 -4.17 6.16 36.09
CA MET A 9 -4.68 4.81 36.42
C MET A 9 -5.68 4.31 35.38
N THR A 10 -6.60 5.17 34.95
CA THR A 10 -7.60 4.84 33.91
C THR A 10 -6.95 4.50 32.58
N ALA A 11 -5.90 5.24 32.17
CA ALA A 11 -5.17 4.94 30.95
C ALA A 11 -4.43 3.59 31.05
N ASP A 12 -3.80 3.26 32.17
CA ASP A 12 -3.09 1.97 32.31
C ASP A 12 -4.05 0.78 32.35
N GLU A 13 -5.19 0.91 33.02
CA GLU A 13 -6.26 -0.09 33.02
C GLU A 13 -6.76 -0.35 31.60
N LEU A 14 -7.11 0.72 30.86
CA LEU A 14 -7.56 0.60 29.48
C LEU A 14 -6.51 -0.05 28.58
N LEU A 15 -5.26 0.40 28.63
CA LEU A 15 -4.18 -0.18 27.83
C LEU A 15 -3.96 -1.67 28.16
N SER A 16 -4.16 -2.06 29.42
CA SER A 16 -4.12 -3.48 29.84
C SER A 16 -5.27 -4.28 29.24
N THR A 17 -6.49 -3.76 29.32
CA THR A 17 -7.68 -4.40 28.75
C THR A 17 -7.55 -4.56 27.24
N LEU A 18 -7.23 -3.46 26.53
CA LEU A 18 -7.09 -3.50 25.07
C LEU A 18 -5.96 -4.42 24.62
N ARG A 19 -4.87 -4.54 25.38
CA ARG A 19 -3.80 -5.51 25.07
C ARG A 19 -4.31 -6.95 25.12
N VAL A 20 -5.14 -7.29 26.10
CA VAL A 20 -5.71 -8.64 26.20
C VAL A 20 -6.65 -8.93 25.03
N GLU A 21 -7.53 -7.98 24.72
CA GLU A 21 -8.55 -8.13 23.66
C GLU A 21 -7.96 -8.13 22.25
N THR A 22 -6.99 -7.24 21.98
CA THR A 22 -6.43 -7.06 20.62
C THR A 22 -5.12 -7.81 20.37
N ARG A 23 -4.46 -8.27 21.44
CA ARG A 23 -3.07 -8.78 21.43
C ARG A 23 -2.02 -7.77 20.95
N ILE A 24 -2.37 -6.48 20.88
CA ILE A 24 -1.44 -5.40 20.53
C ILE A 24 -0.67 -4.97 21.79
N ASP A 25 0.63 -4.72 21.64
CA ASP A 25 1.46 -4.28 22.76
C ASP A 25 1.03 -2.94 23.36
N LYS A 26 1.13 -2.82 24.68
CA LYS A 26 0.77 -1.59 25.42
C LYS A 26 1.45 -0.33 24.85
N ALA A 27 2.71 -0.43 24.44
CA ALA A 27 3.45 0.70 23.87
C ALA A 27 2.89 1.13 22.49
N VAL A 28 2.42 0.18 21.68
CA VAL A 28 1.75 0.46 20.40
C VAL A 28 0.38 1.11 20.66
N LEU A 29 -0.38 0.57 21.61
CA LEU A 29 -1.67 1.15 22.01
C LEU A 29 -1.51 2.58 22.57
N ALA A 30 -0.47 2.83 23.37
CA ALA A 30 -0.17 4.17 23.89
C ALA A 30 0.22 5.15 22.77
N ARG A 31 0.96 4.70 21.74
CA ARG A 31 1.23 5.50 20.54
C ARG A 31 -0.05 5.82 19.78
N LEU A 32 -0.92 4.83 19.59
CA LEU A 32 -2.21 5.01 18.93
C LEU A 32 -3.07 6.03 19.68
N ALA A 33 -3.17 5.92 21.01
CA ALA A 33 -3.84 6.90 21.86
C ALA A 33 -3.24 8.31 21.67
N CYS A 34 -1.91 8.43 21.72
CA CYS A 34 -1.22 9.71 21.53
C CYS A 34 -1.55 10.34 20.17
N CYS A 35 -1.43 9.58 19.07
CA CYS A 35 -1.76 10.06 17.71
C CYS A 35 -3.24 10.42 17.56
N LEU A 36 -4.13 9.65 18.17
CA LEU A 36 -5.56 9.94 18.16
C LEU A 36 -5.86 11.28 18.83
N SER A 37 -5.30 11.52 20.02
CA SER A 37 -5.49 12.80 20.71
C SER A 37 -4.81 13.97 19.99
N LEU A 38 -3.65 13.75 19.36
CA LEU A 38 -3.04 14.78 18.50
C LEU A 38 -3.96 15.20 17.36
N THR A 39 -4.74 14.26 16.82
CA THR A 39 -5.69 14.50 15.72
C THR A 39 -6.97 15.19 16.21
N LEU A 40 -7.53 14.74 17.33
CA LEU A 40 -8.83 15.21 17.82
C LEU A 40 -8.74 16.47 18.70
N ASP A 41 -7.73 16.55 19.56
CA ASP A 41 -7.59 17.62 20.55
C ASP A 41 -6.51 18.65 20.14
N GLY A 42 -5.47 18.22 19.42
CA GLY A 42 -4.39 19.10 18.98
C GLY A 42 -3.72 19.85 20.14
N ARG A 43 -3.50 21.16 19.99
CA ARG A 43 -2.92 22.01 21.07
C ARG A 43 -3.83 22.20 22.27
N GLU A 44 -5.13 21.96 22.11
CA GLU A 44 -6.14 22.17 23.14
C GLU A 44 -6.27 20.98 24.09
N VAL A 45 -5.34 20.02 24.03
CA VAL A 45 -5.31 18.87 24.93
C VAL A 45 -5.22 19.33 26.39
N PRO A 46 -6.10 18.87 27.28
CA PRO A 46 -6.05 19.26 28.67
C PRO A 46 -4.82 18.64 29.37
N PRO A 47 -4.19 19.36 30.31
CA PRO A 47 -3.08 18.82 31.07
C PRO A 47 -3.55 17.67 31.96
N SER A 48 -2.87 16.53 31.87
CA SER A 48 -3.17 15.40 32.74
C SER A 48 -2.31 15.46 34.00
N LEU A 49 -2.96 15.57 35.16
CA LEU A 49 -2.29 15.73 36.47
C LEU A 49 -2.21 14.42 37.28
N ASN A 50 -2.76 13.33 36.75
CA ASN A 50 -2.75 12.03 37.41
C ASN A 50 -1.54 11.19 36.98
N PHE A 51 -0.77 10.66 37.95
CA PHE A 51 0.45 9.89 37.72
C PHE A 51 0.43 8.51 38.39
N SER A 52 -0.76 8.00 38.76
CA SER A 52 -0.92 6.76 39.53
C SER A 52 -1.00 5.49 38.69
N GLY A 53 -0.91 5.59 37.36
CA GLY A 53 -0.93 4.46 36.44
C GLY A 53 0.44 3.83 36.21
N GLY A 54 0.56 3.13 35.09
CA GLY A 54 1.76 2.39 34.69
C GLY A 54 2.87 3.29 34.16
N GLU A 55 4.11 2.83 34.33
CA GLU A 55 5.31 3.44 33.74
C GLU A 55 5.42 3.08 32.26
N ILE A 56 5.65 4.09 31.41
CA ILE A 56 6.04 3.91 30.01
C ILE A 56 7.45 4.47 29.84
N ARG A 57 8.37 3.63 29.34
CA ARG A 57 9.72 4.06 28.98
C ARG A 57 9.74 4.75 27.63
N ARG A 58 10.60 5.75 27.50
CA ARG A 58 10.76 6.52 26.27
C ARG A 58 11.19 5.64 25.11
N SER A 59 12.16 4.76 25.34
CA SER A 59 12.64 3.81 24.31
C SER A 59 11.53 2.89 23.80
N SER A 60 10.65 2.41 24.70
CA SER A 60 9.50 1.57 24.34
C SER A 60 8.43 2.35 23.57
N LEU A 61 8.10 3.58 23.98
CA LEU A 61 7.08 4.37 23.29
C LEU A 61 7.56 4.87 21.94
N MET A 62 8.78 5.41 21.87
CA MET A 62 9.31 6.02 20.66
C MET A 62 9.71 4.95 19.64
N GLY A 63 10.40 3.89 20.06
CA GLY A 63 10.87 2.83 19.16
C GLY A 63 11.59 3.39 17.92
N THR A 64 11.26 2.83 16.76
CA THR A 64 11.70 3.32 15.44
C THR A 64 10.97 4.58 14.98
N ASP A 65 9.84 4.90 15.60
CA ASP A 65 8.91 5.95 15.16
C ASP A 65 9.15 7.28 15.86
N GLY A 66 10.17 7.37 16.72
CA GLY A 66 10.50 8.55 17.52
C GLY A 66 10.58 9.86 16.70
N PRO A 67 11.35 9.91 15.60
CA PRO A 67 11.42 11.10 14.74
C PRO A 67 10.07 11.48 14.14
N LEU A 68 9.22 10.50 13.78
CA LEU A 68 7.89 10.75 13.25
C LEU A 68 6.99 11.37 14.31
N ILE A 69 6.94 10.79 15.51
CA ILE A 69 6.13 11.33 16.62
C ILE A 69 6.59 12.75 16.99
N GLN A 70 7.90 12.99 17.06
CA GLN A 70 8.44 14.33 17.29
C GLN A 70 8.00 15.32 16.21
N THR A 71 8.07 14.93 14.94
CA THR A 71 7.64 15.77 13.82
C THR A 71 6.14 16.06 13.86
N LEU A 72 5.31 15.06 14.19
CA LEU A 72 3.86 15.24 14.33
C LEU A 72 3.53 16.21 15.46
N VAL A 73 4.16 16.06 16.62
CA VAL A 73 3.97 16.99 17.74
C VAL A 73 4.45 18.39 17.36
N ALA A 74 5.64 18.53 16.78
CA ALA A 74 6.16 19.83 16.32
C ALA A 74 5.23 20.51 15.31
N HIS A 75 4.66 19.74 14.38
CA HIS A 75 3.69 20.22 13.40
C HIS A 75 2.38 20.67 14.06
N VAL A 76 1.77 19.80 14.87
CA VAL A 76 0.51 20.11 15.59
C VAL A 76 0.69 21.31 16.50
N TYR A 77 1.86 21.48 17.12
CA TYR A 77 2.16 22.60 18.03
C TYR A 77 2.75 23.84 17.33
N GLU A 78 2.98 23.81 16.01
CA GLU A 78 3.67 24.87 15.23
C GLU A 78 4.97 25.35 15.87
N ARG A 79 5.73 24.42 16.45
CA ARG A 79 6.99 24.71 17.14
C ARG A 79 8.08 23.79 16.64
N ALA A 80 9.08 24.38 15.99
CA ALA A 80 10.22 23.65 15.45
C ALA A 80 11.05 22.96 16.54
N ASP A 81 11.23 23.64 17.68
CA ASP A 81 11.99 23.13 18.82
C ASP A 81 11.11 23.05 20.07
N ILE A 82 10.90 21.83 20.55
CA ILE A 82 10.21 21.53 21.81
C ILE A 82 11.27 21.01 22.78
N ALA A 83 11.37 21.64 23.96
CA ALA A 83 12.32 21.23 24.98
C ALA A 83 12.04 19.78 25.42
N ASP A 84 13.07 19.05 25.80
CA ASP A 84 12.91 17.62 25.98
C ASP A 84 11.99 17.23 27.15
N ASP A 85 12.03 17.99 28.24
CA ASP A 85 11.15 17.84 29.40
C ASP A 85 9.69 18.19 29.10
N GLU A 86 9.48 19.17 28.21
CA GLU A 86 8.18 19.53 27.68
C GLU A 86 7.63 18.49 26.70
N PHE A 87 8.51 17.82 25.94
CA PHE A 87 8.14 16.74 25.04
C PHE A 87 7.82 15.46 25.82
N TYR A 88 8.72 15.01 26.70
CA TYR A 88 8.61 13.73 27.39
C TYR A 88 9.00 13.81 28.88
N SER A 89 7.99 13.78 29.74
CA SER A 89 8.07 13.76 31.21
C SER A 89 6.67 13.51 31.79
N ASN A 90 6.53 13.47 33.12
CA ASN A 90 5.20 13.36 33.75
C ASN A 90 4.28 14.55 33.45
N ARG A 91 4.83 15.72 33.11
CA ARG A 91 4.04 16.94 32.82
C ARG A 91 4.19 17.38 31.36
N SER A 92 4.40 16.42 30.45
CA SER A 92 4.74 16.69 29.06
C SER A 92 3.56 16.60 28.12
N ILE A 93 3.77 17.11 26.90
CA ILE A 93 2.82 17.02 25.79
C ILE A 93 2.44 15.57 25.49
N ILE A 94 3.43 14.68 25.39
CA ILE A 94 3.18 13.25 25.11
C ILE A 94 2.29 12.64 26.19
N LYS A 95 2.54 12.94 27.45
CA LYS A 95 1.75 12.42 28.57
C LYS A 95 0.29 12.87 28.50
N ASN A 96 0.06 14.16 28.23
CA ASN A 96 -1.29 14.71 28.07
C ASN A 96 -2.06 14.00 26.95
N HIS A 97 -1.42 13.79 25.79
CA HIS A 97 -2.03 13.11 24.66
C HIS A 97 -2.25 11.60 24.87
N ILE A 98 -1.37 10.90 25.60
CA ILE A 98 -1.61 9.48 25.93
C ILE A 98 -2.86 9.36 26.80
N ASP A 99 -2.94 10.10 27.89
CA ASP A 99 -4.08 10.00 28.82
C ASP A 99 -5.38 10.44 28.15
N ARG A 100 -5.35 11.55 27.40
CA ARG A 100 -6.53 12.04 26.67
C ARG A 100 -6.94 11.08 25.56
N GLY A 101 -5.97 10.53 24.82
CA GLY A 101 -6.21 9.54 23.80
C GLY A 101 -6.83 8.27 24.34
N CYS A 102 -6.36 7.79 25.50
CA CYS A 102 -6.98 6.68 26.21
C CYS A 102 -8.43 7.00 26.59
N ALA A 103 -8.74 8.21 27.06
CA ALA A 103 -10.12 8.58 27.36
C ALA A 103 -11.03 8.51 26.11
N HIS A 104 -10.55 8.93 24.93
CA HIS A 104 -11.30 8.77 23.67
C HIS A 104 -11.49 7.30 23.29
N LEU A 105 -10.43 6.49 23.39
CA LEU A 105 -10.49 5.06 23.11
C LEU A 105 -11.45 4.33 24.06
N GLU A 106 -11.46 4.69 25.35
CA GLU A 106 -12.38 4.12 26.33
C GLU A 106 -13.83 4.45 25.99
N GLN A 107 -14.12 5.71 25.66
CA GLN A 107 -15.44 6.11 25.22
C GLN A 107 -15.88 5.29 24.00
N TRP A 108 -15.02 5.18 22.99
CA TRP A 108 -15.34 4.44 21.76
C TRP A 108 -15.50 2.94 21.99
N PHE A 109 -14.69 2.37 22.87
CA PHE A 109 -14.79 0.97 23.25
C PHE A 109 -16.11 0.69 23.98
N ASN A 110 -16.53 1.59 24.87
CA ASN A 110 -17.83 1.47 25.55
C ASN A 110 -19.01 1.67 24.58
N ASP A 111 -18.95 2.65 23.68
CA ASP A 111 -19.97 2.87 22.63
C ASP A 111 -20.11 1.64 21.71
N GLY A 112 -19.01 0.93 21.47
CA GLY A 112 -18.95 -0.30 20.68
C GLY A 112 -19.30 -1.57 21.46
N GLU A 113 -19.95 -1.47 22.62
CA GLU A 113 -20.31 -2.61 23.49
C GLU A 113 -19.09 -3.44 23.95
N ARG A 114 -17.92 -2.81 24.05
CA ARG A 114 -16.63 -3.44 24.40
C ARG A 114 -16.18 -4.52 23.42
N ASP A 115 -16.55 -4.39 22.15
CA ASP A 115 -16.04 -5.21 21.06
C ASP A 115 -14.79 -4.55 20.43
N ALA A 116 -13.65 -5.24 20.50
CA ALA A 116 -12.38 -4.77 19.93
C ALA A 116 -12.44 -4.58 18.41
N SER A 117 -13.21 -5.40 17.70
CA SER A 117 -13.39 -5.30 16.24
C SER A 117 -14.11 -4.02 15.87
N ARG A 118 -15.14 -3.64 16.64
CA ARG A 118 -15.88 -2.38 16.44
C ARG A 118 -15.03 -1.16 16.77
N LEU A 119 -14.20 -1.24 17.82
CA LEU A 119 -13.23 -0.19 18.13
C LEU A 119 -12.23 0.01 16.97
N ILE A 120 -11.71 -1.09 16.41
CA ILE A 120 -10.81 -1.03 15.24
C ILE A 120 -11.52 -0.42 14.04
N GLN A 121 -12.77 -0.81 13.75
CA GLN A 121 -13.56 -0.20 12.67
C GLN A 121 -13.71 1.32 12.86
N ARG A 122 -14.07 1.75 14.07
CA ARG A 122 -14.21 3.19 14.37
C ARG A 122 -12.88 3.94 14.28
N LEU A 123 -11.77 3.30 14.63
CA LEU A 123 -10.44 3.87 14.44
C LEU A 123 -10.11 4.06 12.95
N LEU A 124 -10.48 3.10 12.09
CA LEU A 124 -10.31 3.23 10.65
C LEU A 124 -11.11 4.40 10.07
N ASP A 125 -12.30 4.70 10.61
CA ASP A 125 -13.10 5.85 10.17
C ASP A 125 -12.44 7.21 10.50
N VAL A 126 -11.64 7.27 11.57
CA VAL A 126 -10.95 8.51 11.99
C VAL A 126 -9.58 8.65 11.32
N VAL A 127 -8.99 7.56 10.86
CA VAL A 127 -7.83 7.62 9.98
C VAL A 127 -8.30 8.12 8.62
N ALA A 128 -8.19 9.44 8.42
CA ALA A 128 -8.21 10.00 7.08
C ALA A 128 -6.98 9.46 6.35
N PHE A 129 -7.16 8.44 5.52
CA PHE A 129 -6.14 8.04 4.57
C PHE A 129 -6.02 9.07 3.43
N GLU A 130 -5.83 10.34 3.76
CA GLU A 130 -5.41 11.35 2.81
C GLU A 130 -3.92 11.12 2.49
N GLY A 131 -3.69 10.18 1.58
CA GLY A 131 -2.34 9.82 1.09
C GLY A 131 -2.18 8.34 0.76
N GLN A 132 -2.89 7.46 1.47
CA GLN A 132 -3.16 6.09 1.03
C GLN A 132 -4.62 6.00 0.65
N ARG A 133 -4.98 6.39 -0.57
CA ARG A 133 -6.22 5.88 -1.14
C ARG A 133 -6.18 4.36 -0.96
N GLU A 134 -7.08 3.81 -0.15
CA GLU A 134 -7.72 2.57 -0.55
C GLU A 134 -8.35 2.88 -1.92
N THR A 135 -7.57 2.72 -2.99
CA THR A 135 -8.14 2.55 -4.31
C THR A 135 -8.77 1.17 -4.33
N MET A 136 -9.88 1.00 -3.59
CA MET A 136 -11.03 0.41 -4.26
C MET A 136 -11.19 1.26 -5.52
N GLY A 137 -10.94 0.66 -6.69
CA GLY A 137 -10.91 1.34 -7.98
C GLY A 137 -12.22 2.03 -8.30
N SER A 138 -12.45 3.18 -7.69
CA SER A 138 -13.45 4.17 -8.05
C SER A 138 -12.71 5.26 -8.82
N GLY A 139 -13.03 5.38 -10.11
CA GLY A 139 -12.67 6.52 -10.95
C GLY A 139 -11.34 6.44 -11.71
N LEU A 140 -11.07 5.35 -12.45
CA LEU A 140 -10.13 5.41 -13.59
C LEU A 140 -10.90 5.90 -14.82
N ASP A 141 -11.31 7.16 -14.70
CA ASP A 141 -12.13 7.87 -15.67
C ASP A 141 -11.19 8.58 -16.65
N LEU A 142 -10.94 7.92 -17.78
CA LEU A 142 -10.00 8.41 -18.78
C LEU A 142 -10.72 9.26 -19.81
N LEU A 143 -10.34 10.53 -19.94
CA LEU A 143 -10.86 11.41 -21.00
C LEU A 143 -10.36 10.93 -22.38
N ILE A 144 -11.11 10.12 -23.11
CA ILE A 144 -10.68 9.58 -24.40
C ILE A 144 -10.87 10.56 -25.56
N GLY A 145 -11.70 11.58 -25.40
CA GLY A 145 -11.89 12.59 -26.44
C GLY A 145 -13.03 13.55 -26.15
N ARG A 146 -13.51 14.21 -27.21
CA ARG A 146 -14.69 15.07 -27.19
C ARG A 146 -15.58 14.76 -28.38
N THR A 147 -16.88 14.92 -28.20
CA THR A 147 -17.85 14.88 -29.30
C THR A 147 -17.64 16.06 -30.24
N LEU A 148 -17.94 15.88 -31.53
CA LEU A 148 -17.68 16.90 -32.56
C LEU A 148 -18.63 18.10 -32.46
N LEU A 149 -19.90 17.85 -32.12
CA LEU A 149 -20.96 18.86 -32.18
C LEU A 149 -20.98 19.78 -30.95
N ASP A 150 -20.94 19.20 -29.76
CA ASP A 150 -21.14 19.88 -28.47
C ASP A 150 -19.86 19.97 -27.62
N GLN A 151 -18.72 19.47 -28.11
CA GLN A 151 -17.42 19.47 -27.40
C GLN A 151 -17.47 18.80 -26.02
N ARG A 152 -18.48 17.95 -25.80
CA ARG A 152 -18.68 17.23 -24.55
C ARG A 152 -17.60 16.18 -24.39
N GLN A 153 -17.06 16.10 -23.18
CA GLN A 153 -16.03 15.14 -22.82
C GLN A 153 -16.56 13.72 -22.94
N VAL A 154 -15.79 12.86 -23.58
CA VAL A 154 -16.03 11.42 -23.63
C VAL A 154 -15.06 10.77 -22.66
N ILE A 155 -15.62 10.14 -21.64
CA ILE A 155 -14.88 9.52 -20.54
C ILE A 155 -15.04 8.00 -20.66
N ALA A 156 -13.93 7.27 -20.55
CA ALA A 156 -13.91 5.81 -20.46
C ALA A 156 -13.74 5.38 -19.00
N GLU A 157 -14.72 4.66 -18.48
CA GLU A 157 -14.80 4.23 -17.08
C GLU A 157 -14.24 2.80 -16.92
N LEU A 158 -12.92 2.63 -17.05
CA LEU A 158 -12.30 1.30 -17.24
C LEU A 158 -12.50 0.33 -16.08
N ASN A 159 -12.73 0.82 -14.86
CA ASN A 159 -12.88 0.05 -13.64
C ASN A 159 -14.32 -0.03 -13.11
N HIS A 160 -15.31 0.43 -13.89
CA HIS A 160 -16.71 0.41 -13.47
C HIS A 160 -17.34 -0.97 -13.71
N THR A 161 -17.15 -1.89 -12.76
CA THR A 161 -17.59 -3.29 -12.85
C THR A 161 -19.11 -3.48 -12.94
N ALA A 162 -19.91 -2.50 -12.49
CA ALA A 162 -21.35 -2.51 -12.69
C ALA A 162 -21.76 -2.23 -14.15
N LYS A 163 -20.93 -1.51 -14.92
CA LYS A 163 -21.16 -1.21 -16.34
C LYS A 163 -20.43 -2.17 -17.28
N HIS A 164 -19.25 -2.64 -16.89
CA HIS A 164 -18.38 -3.46 -17.72
C HIS A 164 -18.03 -4.77 -17.01
N ALA A 165 -18.19 -5.90 -17.68
CA ALA A 165 -17.84 -7.21 -17.13
C ALA A 165 -16.32 -7.38 -16.90
N ASN A 166 -15.49 -6.63 -17.62
CA ASN A 166 -14.04 -6.59 -17.46
C ASN A 166 -13.47 -5.28 -18.04
N SER A 167 -12.18 -5.03 -17.79
CA SER A 167 -11.46 -3.83 -18.25
C SER A 167 -10.67 -4.04 -19.55
N HIS A 168 -10.95 -5.10 -20.33
CA HIS A 168 -10.23 -5.35 -21.58
C HIS A 168 -10.65 -4.37 -22.66
N LEU A 169 -9.67 -3.74 -23.32
CA LEU A 169 -9.87 -2.75 -24.37
C LEU A 169 -9.20 -3.21 -25.67
N ALA A 170 -9.94 -3.14 -26.78
CA ALA A 170 -9.42 -3.37 -28.12
C ALA A 170 -9.33 -2.04 -28.90
N ILE A 171 -8.13 -1.68 -29.37
CA ILE A 171 -7.89 -0.49 -30.21
C ILE A 171 -7.62 -0.95 -31.65
N MET A 172 -8.59 -0.73 -32.54
CA MET A 172 -8.54 -1.20 -33.93
C MET A 172 -8.48 -0.03 -34.92
N GLY A 173 -7.78 -0.22 -36.04
CA GLY A 173 -7.68 0.80 -37.09
C GLY A 173 -6.54 0.53 -38.07
N LYS A 174 -6.59 1.16 -39.24
CA LYS A 174 -5.55 1.03 -40.28
C LYS A 174 -4.18 1.53 -39.78
N PRO A 175 -3.05 1.10 -40.39
CA PRO A 175 -1.75 1.73 -40.12
C PRO A 175 -1.82 3.25 -40.28
N GLY A 176 -1.12 4.01 -39.43
CA GLY A 176 -1.04 5.48 -39.51
C GLY A 176 -2.17 6.27 -38.83
N VAL A 177 -3.25 5.63 -38.35
CA VAL A 177 -4.40 6.35 -37.75
C VAL A 177 -4.20 6.80 -36.28
N GLY A 178 -2.98 6.72 -35.75
CA GLY A 178 -2.68 7.18 -34.39
C GLY A 178 -2.94 6.18 -33.25
N LYS A 179 -3.08 4.87 -33.54
CA LYS A 179 -3.31 3.84 -32.51
C LYS A 179 -2.24 3.86 -31.40
N THR A 180 -0.97 3.95 -31.77
CA THR A 180 0.15 4.00 -30.82
C THR A 180 0.03 5.24 -29.95
N GLN A 181 -0.21 6.41 -30.54
CA GLN A 181 -0.36 7.67 -29.81
C GLN A 181 -1.52 7.63 -28.83
N PHE A 182 -2.67 7.06 -29.24
CA PHE A 182 -3.83 6.88 -28.37
C PHE A 182 -3.51 5.95 -27.19
N LEU A 183 -2.83 4.82 -27.45
CA LEU A 183 -2.43 3.89 -26.41
C LEU A 183 -1.42 4.50 -25.42
N LEU A 184 -0.39 5.19 -25.91
CA LEU A 184 0.61 5.83 -25.06
C LEU A 184 -0.01 6.92 -24.19
N LYS A 185 -0.95 7.69 -24.74
CA LYS A 185 -1.75 8.65 -23.97
C LYS A 185 -2.56 7.94 -22.88
N LEU A 186 -3.27 6.85 -23.22
CA LEU A 186 -4.07 6.08 -22.27
C LEU A 186 -3.20 5.55 -21.11
N LEU A 187 -2.05 4.94 -21.41
CA LEU A 187 -1.11 4.46 -20.40
C LEU A 187 -0.54 5.60 -19.55
N THR A 188 -0.27 6.76 -20.15
CA THR A 188 0.18 7.95 -19.43
C THR A 188 -0.88 8.42 -18.45
N ASP A 189 -2.13 8.56 -18.88
CA ASP A 189 -3.22 8.98 -18.01
C ASP A 189 -3.49 7.99 -16.89
N ILE A 190 -3.43 6.68 -17.17
CA ILE A 190 -3.53 5.65 -16.13
C ILE A 190 -2.44 5.85 -15.07
N ARG A 191 -1.19 6.06 -15.48
CA ARG A 191 -0.08 6.31 -14.54
C ARG A 191 -0.30 7.57 -13.73
N LEU A 192 -0.69 8.68 -14.36
CA LEU A 192 -0.87 9.96 -13.68
C LEU A 192 -2.08 9.95 -12.72
N GLN A 193 -3.24 9.48 -13.18
CA GLN A 193 -4.46 9.44 -12.37
C GLN A 193 -4.39 8.45 -11.21
N SER A 194 -3.69 7.32 -11.40
CA SER A 194 -3.42 6.37 -10.32
C SER A 194 -2.30 6.82 -9.37
N ASN A 195 -1.76 8.03 -9.52
CA ASN A 195 -0.58 8.49 -8.78
C ASN A 195 0.57 7.46 -8.81
N PHE A 196 0.82 6.89 -9.99
CA PHE A 196 1.82 5.88 -10.26
C PHE A 196 1.63 4.54 -9.50
N GLN A 197 0.44 4.27 -8.96
CA GLN A 197 0.13 3.00 -8.28
C GLN A 197 -0.29 1.88 -9.25
N THR A 198 -0.93 2.22 -10.37
CA THR A 198 -1.23 1.24 -11.42
C THR A 198 -0.03 1.08 -12.33
N HIS A 199 0.49 -0.14 -12.43
CA HIS A 199 1.61 -0.48 -13.31
C HIS A 199 1.12 -1.00 -14.68
N PHE A 200 1.99 -0.94 -15.68
CA PHE A 200 1.74 -1.58 -16.96
C PHE A 200 2.99 -2.28 -17.49
N ILE A 201 2.78 -3.28 -18.33
CA ILE A 201 3.81 -3.89 -19.16
C ILE A 201 3.45 -3.59 -20.61
N TYR A 202 4.39 -3.01 -21.36
CA TYR A 202 4.19 -2.66 -22.76
C TYR A 202 5.19 -3.45 -23.62
N PHE A 203 4.67 -4.28 -24.52
CA PHE A 203 5.48 -5.04 -25.47
C PHE A 203 5.73 -4.20 -26.74
N ASP A 204 6.90 -3.56 -26.80
CA ASP A 204 7.32 -2.75 -27.94
C ASP A 204 7.93 -3.59 -29.07
N TYR A 205 7.08 -4.26 -29.85
CA TYR A 205 7.53 -5.09 -30.96
C TYR A 205 8.18 -4.32 -32.12
N LYS A 206 7.91 -3.02 -32.24
CA LYS A 206 8.45 -2.18 -33.32
C LYS A 206 9.71 -1.42 -32.89
N GLY A 207 9.95 -1.28 -31.59
CA GLY A 207 11.08 -0.54 -31.02
C GLY A 207 10.93 0.97 -31.09
N ASP A 208 9.75 1.49 -31.44
CA ASP A 208 9.50 2.92 -31.65
C ASP A 208 9.02 3.65 -30.40
N VAL A 209 8.76 2.93 -29.29
CA VAL A 209 8.32 3.51 -28.02
C VAL A 209 9.47 3.59 -27.01
N ALA A 210 10.37 2.62 -27.00
CA ALA A 210 11.53 2.59 -26.09
C ALA A 210 12.47 3.79 -26.25
N SER A 211 12.39 4.51 -27.37
CA SER A 211 13.15 5.75 -27.64
C SER A 211 12.35 7.04 -27.35
N GLN A 212 11.09 6.95 -26.95
CA GLN A 212 10.24 8.12 -26.67
C GLN A 212 10.45 8.63 -25.24
N THR A 213 11.47 9.46 -25.04
CA THR A 213 11.88 9.98 -23.72
C THR A 213 10.72 10.60 -22.94
N ARG A 214 9.89 11.42 -23.61
CA ARG A 214 8.73 12.07 -22.98
C ARG A 214 7.73 11.05 -22.40
N PHE A 215 7.47 9.96 -23.12
CA PHE A 215 6.56 8.92 -22.63
C PHE A 215 7.16 8.21 -21.41
N LEU A 216 8.44 7.85 -21.48
CA LEU A 216 9.15 7.18 -20.37
C LEU A 216 9.18 8.05 -19.11
N GLU A 217 9.46 9.34 -19.26
CA GLU A 217 9.48 10.31 -18.15
C GLU A 217 8.10 10.47 -17.51
N LEU A 218 7.06 10.73 -18.32
CA LEU A 218 5.70 10.93 -17.82
C LEU A 218 5.14 9.69 -17.13
N THR A 219 5.50 8.50 -17.61
CA THR A 219 5.02 7.23 -17.04
C THR A 219 5.93 6.68 -15.94
N LYS A 220 7.15 7.22 -15.79
CA LYS A 220 8.24 6.60 -15.02
C LYS A 220 8.49 5.15 -15.47
N ALA A 221 8.37 4.87 -16.76
CA ALA A 221 8.57 3.54 -17.31
C ALA A 221 10.05 3.25 -17.52
N GLN A 222 10.46 2.01 -17.24
CA GLN A 222 11.82 1.53 -17.48
C GLN A 222 11.84 0.64 -18.73
N PRO A 223 12.59 1.02 -19.77
CA PRO A 223 12.71 0.18 -20.96
C PRO A 223 13.62 -1.01 -20.66
N TYR A 224 13.10 -2.22 -20.86
CA TYR A 224 13.87 -3.45 -20.83
C TYR A 224 14.08 -3.96 -22.25
N ARG A 225 15.33 -4.10 -22.66
CA ARG A 225 15.65 -4.79 -23.91
C ARG A 225 15.60 -6.30 -23.67
N LEU A 226 14.96 -7.02 -24.58
CA LEU A 226 15.05 -8.47 -24.60
C LEU A 226 16.53 -8.88 -24.73
N LEU A 227 16.85 -10.00 -24.10
CA LEU A 227 18.21 -10.51 -24.03
C LEU A 227 18.77 -10.73 -25.42
N GLN A 228 19.98 -10.23 -25.61
CA GLN A 228 20.76 -10.53 -26.80
C GLN A 228 21.53 -11.85 -26.61
N SER A 229 21.95 -12.47 -27.71
CA SER A 229 22.72 -13.72 -27.66
C SER A 229 23.91 -13.61 -26.71
N GLY A 230 24.00 -14.55 -25.76
CA GLY A 230 25.05 -14.56 -24.72
C GLY A 230 24.71 -13.83 -23.43
N GLN A 231 23.54 -13.19 -23.32
CA GLN A 231 23.07 -12.59 -22.05
C GLN A 231 22.19 -13.58 -21.29
N ASN A 232 22.39 -13.66 -19.96
CA ASN A 232 21.57 -14.47 -19.06
C ASN A 232 20.25 -13.77 -18.73
N LEU A 233 19.18 -14.55 -18.56
CA LEU A 233 17.93 -14.03 -18.03
C LEU A 233 18.16 -13.37 -16.66
N PRO A 234 17.62 -12.15 -16.42
CA PRO A 234 17.72 -11.49 -15.12
C PRO A 234 16.89 -12.19 -14.04
N ILE A 235 16.07 -13.17 -14.44
CA ILE A 235 15.23 -13.99 -13.58
C ILE A 235 15.45 -15.46 -13.94
N ASN A 236 15.47 -16.33 -12.93
CA ASN A 236 15.41 -17.77 -13.19
C ASN A 236 13.93 -18.17 -13.28
N PRO A 237 13.42 -18.57 -14.46
CA PRO A 237 12.02 -18.95 -14.62
C PRO A 237 11.66 -20.22 -13.83
N PHE A 238 12.65 -20.96 -13.33
CA PHE A 238 12.45 -22.16 -12.55
C PHE A 238 12.35 -21.91 -11.03
N ILE A 239 12.46 -20.68 -10.53
CA ILE A 239 12.19 -20.41 -9.12
C ILE A 239 10.68 -20.50 -8.85
N LEU A 240 10.28 -21.17 -7.77
CA LEU A 240 8.89 -21.33 -7.36
C LEU A 240 8.62 -20.63 -6.01
N PRO A 241 7.39 -20.16 -5.75
CA PRO A 241 7.03 -19.60 -4.45
C PRO A 241 7.09 -20.66 -3.33
N THR A 242 6.72 -21.89 -3.65
CA THR A 242 6.81 -23.08 -2.79
C THR A 242 7.24 -24.29 -3.62
N TYR A 243 7.87 -25.26 -2.97
CA TYR A 243 8.42 -26.47 -3.60
C TYR A 243 7.64 -27.73 -3.21
N ASP A 244 6.33 -27.60 -2.96
CA ASP A 244 5.44 -28.74 -2.79
C ASP A 244 5.14 -29.42 -4.14
N GLU A 245 4.73 -30.69 -4.09
CA GLU A 245 4.50 -31.52 -5.27
C GLU A 245 3.47 -30.91 -6.23
N GLN A 246 2.41 -30.28 -5.70
CA GLN A 246 1.37 -29.67 -6.51
C GLN A 246 1.92 -28.46 -7.30
N THR A 247 2.62 -27.55 -6.61
CA THR A 247 3.22 -26.36 -7.23
C THR A 247 4.25 -26.74 -8.30
N ILE A 248 5.08 -27.75 -8.03
CA ILE A 248 6.04 -28.29 -9.00
C ILE A 248 5.32 -28.84 -10.24
N ASN A 249 4.30 -29.67 -10.05
CA ASN A 249 3.56 -30.29 -11.16
C ASN A 249 2.85 -29.25 -12.04
N VAL A 250 2.19 -28.27 -11.44
CA VAL A 250 1.52 -27.18 -12.17
C VAL A 250 2.56 -26.38 -12.97
N SER A 251 3.64 -25.95 -12.31
CA SER A 251 4.67 -25.14 -12.95
C SER A 251 5.36 -25.86 -14.10
N ALA A 252 5.67 -27.15 -13.94
CA ALA A 252 6.27 -27.97 -14.99
C ALA A 252 5.38 -28.04 -16.24
N ARG A 253 4.07 -28.22 -16.05
CA ARG A 253 3.10 -28.29 -17.15
C ARG A 253 2.96 -26.94 -17.88
N GLU A 254 2.83 -25.84 -17.15
CA GLU A 254 2.70 -24.49 -17.73
C GLU A 254 3.94 -24.07 -18.52
N LYS A 255 5.13 -24.39 -18.00
CA LYS A 255 6.40 -24.15 -18.70
C LYS A 255 6.50 -24.97 -19.98
N ALA A 256 6.21 -26.26 -19.92
CA ALA A 256 6.22 -27.13 -21.09
C ALA A 256 5.24 -26.62 -22.16
N GLU A 257 4.06 -26.17 -21.75
CA GLU A 257 3.06 -25.57 -22.64
C GLU A 257 3.57 -24.29 -23.31
N SER A 258 4.20 -23.41 -22.52
CA SER A 258 4.82 -22.18 -23.02
C SER A 258 5.89 -22.48 -24.08
N PHE A 259 6.78 -23.45 -23.85
CA PHE A 259 7.78 -23.86 -24.84
C PHE A 259 7.16 -24.46 -26.09
N THR A 260 6.12 -25.29 -25.96
CA THR A 260 5.44 -25.90 -27.12
C THR A 260 4.65 -24.89 -27.94
N SER A 261 4.16 -23.81 -27.33
CA SER A 261 3.44 -22.74 -28.05
C SER A 261 4.34 -21.96 -29.01
N ILE A 262 5.64 -21.92 -28.75
CA ILE A 262 6.63 -21.19 -29.56
C ILE A 262 7.20 -22.09 -30.66
N ASN A 263 7.28 -23.39 -30.44
CA ASN A 263 7.85 -24.35 -31.38
C ASN A 263 6.85 -25.44 -31.75
N ALA A 264 6.21 -25.26 -32.91
CA ALA A 264 5.22 -26.20 -33.45
C ALA A 264 5.75 -27.63 -33.70
N LYS A 265 7.07 -27.86 -33.64
CA LYS A 265 7.68 -29.20 -33.75
C LYS A 265 7.60 -30.01 -32.44
N LEU A 266 7.27 -29.37 -31.32
CA LEU A 266 7.08 -30.05 -30.04
C LEU A 266 5.64 -30.56 -29.94
N GLY A 267 5.44 -31.81 -30.36
CA GLY A 267 4.16 -32.50 -30.25
C GLY A 267 3.83 -32.93 -28.82
N VAL A 268 2.70 -33.63 -28.66
CA VAL A 268 2.17 -34.08 -27.37
C VAL A 268 3.19 -34.93 -26.59
N VAL A 269 3.92 -35.81 -27.29
CA VAL A 269 4.94 -36.68 -26.67
C VAL A 269 6.11 -35.84 -26.14
N GLN A 270 6.60 -34.89 -26.92
CA GLN A 270 7.70 -34.01 -26.50
C GLN A 270 7.27 -33.09 -25.35
N LYS A 271 6.02 -32.61 -25.34
CA LYS A 271 5.45 -31.86 -24.21
C LYS A 271 5.44 -32.69 -22.92
N GLY A 272 5.02 -33.96 -23.00
CA GLY A 272 5.04 -34.88 -21.87
C GLY A 272 6.45 -35.11 -21.34
N ALA A 273 7.40 -35.43 -22.22
CA ALA A 273 8.80 -35.62 -21.86
C ALA A 273 9.42 -34.35 -21.22
N LEU A 274 9.10 -33.17 -21.74
CA LEU A 274 9.58 -31.89 -21.18
C LEU A 274 8.98 -31.62 -19.80
N THR A 275 7.71 -31.93 -19.58
CA THR A 275 7.06 -31.79 -18.27
C THR A 275 7.77 -32.65 -17.23
N GLU A 276 8.05 -33.91 -17.56
CA GLU A 276 8.76 -34.84 -16.69
C GLU A 276 10.21 -34.40 -16.43
N ALA A 277 10.91 -33.92 -17.44
CA ALA A 277 12.27 -33.41 -17.29
C ALA A 277 12.34 -32.19 -16.35
N ILE A 278 11.38 -31.26 -16.47
CA ILE A 278 11.30 -30.10 -15.58
C ILE A 278 10.99 -30.55 -14.14
N ARG A 279 10.05 -31.49 -13.97
CA ARG A 279 9.71 -32.05 -12.65
C ARG A 279 10.91 -32.72 -11.98
N ALA A 280 11.65 -33.53 -12.73
CA ALA A 280 12.86 -34.19 -12.24
C ALA A 280 13.95 -33.20 -11.82
N GLY A 281 14.04 -32.05 -12.48
CA GLY A 281 14.97 -30.98 -12.11
C GLY A 281 14.73 -30.34 -10.74
N TYR A 282 13.53 -30.50 -10.16
CA TYR A 282 13.20 -30.05 -8.81
C TYR A 282 13.44 -31.10 -7.72
N ALA A 283 13.71 -32.35 -8.10
CA ALA A 283 13.93 -33.46 -7.16
C ALA A 283 15.40 -33.58 -6.70
N GLN A 284 16.28 -32.68 -7.16
CA GLN A 284 17.68 -32.55 -6.77
C GLN A 284 17.85 -31.38 -5.79
#